data_AF-A0A9P6GH26-F1
#
_entry.id   AF-A0A9P6GH26-F1
#
_cell.length_a   1.000
_cell.length_b   1.000
_cell.length_c   1.000
_cell.angle_alpha   90.00
_cell.angle_beta   90.00
_cell.angle_gamma   90.00
#
_symmetry.space_group_name_H-M   'P 1'
#
loop_
_entity.id
_entity.type
_entity.pdbx_description
1 polymer ?
#
loop_
_entity_poly.entity_id
_entity_poly.type
_entity_poly.pdbx_seq_one_letter_code
_entity_poly.pdbx_strand_id
1 'polypeptide(L)'
;MQTLLSGLAATFKNRHDAVQTWTKTYIFFGKVNIIMQASAGTGMISNVVLMSDDLDEIDWEWSGNNFGDFSSQGKVQTNYFGKGVTGWYDRGTTVEVQQPQAQFHTYSIDWNPDRIIWSIDE
;
A
#
# COMPACT_ATOMS: atom_id res chain seq x y z
N MET A 1 1.25 8.43 -25.13
CA MET A 1 -0.23 8.39 -25.11
C MET A 1 -0.60 7.65 -23.83
N GLN A 2 -0.95 8.37 -22.77
CA GLN A 2 -1.17 7.80 -21.45
C GLN A 2 -2.57 7.18 -21.45
N THR A 3 -2.64 5.85 -21.43
CA THR A 3 -3.89 5.12 -21.28
C THR A 3 -4.51 5.57 -19.96
N LEU A 4 -5.63 6.31 -20.01
CA LEU A 4 -6.41 6.62 -18.82
C LEU A 4 -6.95 5.30 -18.27
N LEU A 5 -6.28 4.73 -17.28
CA LEU A 5 -6.84 3.65 -16.48
C LEU A 5 -8.09 4.21 -15.80
N SER A 6 -9.27 3.74 -16.22
CA SER A 6 -10.54 4.04 -15.54
C SER A 6 -10.60 3.23 -14.24
N GLY A 7 -9.95 3.74 -13.20
CA GLY A 7 -9.93 3.16 -11.86
C GLY A 7 -10.69 4.01 -10.84
N LEU A 8 -10.72 3.53 -9.59
CA LEU A 8 -11.18 4.34 -8.46
C LEU A 8 -10.20 5.50 -8.22
N ALA A 9 -10.72 6.73 -8.13
CA ALA A 9 -9.97 7.89 -7.68
C ALA A 9 -10.36 8.25 -6.24
N ALA A 10 -9.49 7.95 -5.28
CA ALA A 10 -9.66 8.35 -3.88
C ALA A 10 -9.18 9.79 -3.68
N THR A 11 -10.10 10.76 -3.72
CA THR A 11 -9.76 12.19 -3.63
C THR A 11 -10.05 12.76 -2.25
N PHE A 12 -9.10 13.51 -1.70
CA PHE A 12 -9.24 14.30 -0.48
C PHE A 12 -9.46 15.77 -0.88
N LYS A 13 -10.61 16.35 -0.53
CA LYS A 13 -10.94 17.76 -0.80
C LYS A 13 -10.92 18.61 0.47
N ASN A 14 -11.36 18.03 1.57
CA ASN A 14 -11.48 18.71 2.86
C ASN A 14 -10.72 17.97 3.96
N ARG A 15 -10.42 18.70 5.04
CA ARG A 15 -9.94 18.08 6.28
C ARG A 15 -10.97 17.05 6.77
N HIS A 16 -10.49 15.86 7.13
CA HIS A 16 -11.27 14.68 7.54
C HIS A 16 -11.86 13.83 6.42
N ASP A 17 -11.60 14.16 5.15
CA ASP A 17 -11.87 13.19 4.08
C ASP A 17 -10.95 11.96 4.30
N ALA A 18 -11.52 10.77 4.15
CA ALA A 18 -10.82 9.49 4.18
C ALA A 18 -11.59 8.50 3.30
N VAL A 19 -11.26 8.49 2.01
CA VAL A 19 -11.94 7.60 1.06
C VAL A 19 -11.41 6.18 1.26
N GLN A 20 -12.30 5.24 1.59
CA GLN A 20 -11.97 3.84 1.80
C GLN A 20 -12.91 2.95 0.98
N THR A 21 -12.39 1.81 0.53
CA THR A 21 -13.17 0.75 -0.12
C THR A 21 -12.68 -0.60 0.37
N TRP A 22 -13.57 -1.57 0.42
CA TRP A 22 -13.32 -2.89 1.00
C TRP A 22 -13.87 -3.96 0.06
N THR A 23 -13.21 -5.12 0.00
CA THR A 23 -13.74 -6.28 -0.71
C THR A 23 -15.01 -6.77 0.00
N LYS A 24 -15.93 -7.39 -0.75
CA LYS A 24 -17.14 -7.99 -0.17
C LYS A 24 -16.88 -9.32 0.53
N THR A 25 -15.71 -9.90 0.29
CA THR A 25 -15.35 -11.26 0.71
C THR A 25 -13.93 -11.27 1.23
N TYR A 26 -13.67 -12.22 2.13
CA TYR A 26 -12.33 -12.58 2.56
C TYR A 26 -11.70 -13.54 1.56
N ILE A 27 -10.37 -13.57 1.59
CA ILE A 27 -9.54 -14.59 0.95
C ILE A 27 -8.72 -15.27 2.04
N PHE A 28 -8.27 -16.49 1.77
CA PHE A 28 -7.39 -17.23 2.68
C PHE A 28 -6.20 -17.75 1.89
N PHE A 29 -5.06 -17.08 2.04
CA PHE A 29 -3.87 -17.22 1.19
C PHE A 29 -4.12 -16.87 -0.29
N GLY A 30 -3.04 -16.85 -1.07
CA GLY A 30 -3.06 -16.57 -2.50
C GLY A 30 -2.23 -15.34 -2.87
N LYS A 31 -2.52 -14.77 -4.05
CA LYS A 31 -1.83 -13.59 -4.57
C LYS A 31 -2.84 -12.48 -4.89
N VAL A 32 -2.53 -11.26 -4.45
CA VAL A 32 -3.30 -10.04 -4.75
C VAL A 32 -2.39 -9.09 -5.50
N ASN A 33 -2.82 -8.65 -6.69
CA ASN A 33 -2.12 -7.65 -7.48
C ASN A 33 -2.93 -6.34 -7.46
N ILE A 34 -2.27 -5.24 -7.13
CA ILE A 34 -2.85 -3.90 -7.08
C ILE A 34 -2.11 -3.01 -8.06
N ILE A 35 -2.82 -2.51 -9.07
CA ILE A 35 -2.29 -1.53 -10.01
C ILE A 35 -2.69 -0.15 -9.50
N MET A 36 -1.73 0.63 -8.99
CA MET A 36 -2.02 1.93 -8.40
C MET A 36 -0.92 2.97 -8.60
N GLN A 37 -1.33 4.22 -8.53
CA GLN A 37 -0.50 5.42 -8.42
C GLN A 37 -0.85 6.09 -7.09
N ALA A 38 0.16 6.35 -6.26
CA ALA A 38 -0.02 6.95 -4.95
C ALA A 38 -0.39 8.44 -5.04
N SER A 39 -1.11 8.94 -4.04
CA SER A 39 -1.39 10.37 -3.94
C SER A 39 -0.14 11.16 -3.59
N ALA A 40 0.06 12.32 -4.23
CA ALA A 40 1.12 13.26 -3.87
C ALA A 40 0.68 14.24 -2.76
N GLY A 41 1.64 14.77 -2.02
CA GLY A 41 1.42 15.86 -1.06
C GLY A 41 1.84 15.50 0.37
N THR A 42 2.37 16.50 1.09
CA THR A 42 2.79 16.32 2.49
C THR A 42 1.61 15.92 3.37
N GLY A 43 1.80 14.86 4.14
CA GLY A 43 0.79 14.32 5.05
C GLY A 43 -0.29 13.48 4.37
N MET A 44 -0.23 13.28 3.05
CA MET A 44 -1.09 12.33 2.35
C MET A 44 -0.54 10.92 2.50
N ILE A 45 -1.42 9.99 2.87
CA ILE A 45 -1.11 8.56 2.93
C ILE A 45 -2.04 7.84 1.96
N SER A 46 -1.46 7.05 1.07
CA SER A 46 -2.19 6.02 0.32
C SER A 46 -1.84 4.67 0.95
N ASN A 47 -2.79 3.75 1.05
CA ASN A 47 -2.50 2.39 1.53
C ASN A 47 -3.36 1.33 0.86
N VAL A 48 -2.88 0.09 0.96
CA VAL A 48 -3.61 -1.13 0.64
C VAL A 48 -3.39 -2.05 1.81
N VAL A 49 -4.47 -2.60 2.36
CA VAL A 49 -4.40 -3.44 3.56
C VAL A 49 -5.19 -4.73 3.30
N LEU A 50 -4.54 -5.87 3.52
CA LEU A 50 -5.21 -7.15 3.75
C LEU A 50 -5.37 -7.31 5.26
N MET A 51 -6.62 -7.38 5.74
CA MET A 51 -6.92 -7.43 7.18
C MET A 51 -7.92 -8.55 7.49
N SER A 52 -7.59 -9.37 8.49
CA SER A 52 -8.51 -10.35 9.06
C SER A 52 -9.34 -9.74 10.20
N ASP A 53 -10.40 -10.46 10.60
CA ASP A 53 -11.24 -10.07 11.75
C ASP A 53 -10.52 -10.17 13.10
N ASP A 54 -9.48 -10.99 13.20
CA ASP A 54 -8.62 -11.06 14.39
C ASP A 54 -7.42 -10.10 14.33
N LEU A 55 -7.35 -9.24 13.30
CA LEU A 55 -6.33 -8.20 13.12
C LEU A 55 -4.94 -8.74 12.74
N ASP A 56 -4.86 -9.88 12.07
CA ASP A 56 -3.72 -10.17 11.20
C ASP A 56 -3.79 -9.18 10.01
N GLU A 57 -2.64 -8.57 9.67
CA GLU A 57 -2.54 -7.47 8.71
C GLU A 57 -1.33 -7.65 7.79
N ILE A 58 -1.50 -7.36 6.50
CA ILE A 58 -0.41 -7.25 5.52
C ILE A 58 -0.69 -6.00 4.68
N ASP A 59 0.22 -5.03 4.70
CA ASP A 59 -0.03 -3.73 4.10
C ASP A 59 1.09 -3.25 3.16
N TRP A 60 0.68 -2.31 2.31
CA TRP A 60 1.53 -1.37 1.61
C TRP A 60 1.10 0.06 2.01
N GLU A 61 2.06 0.92 2.32
CA GLU A 61 1.82 2.31 2.67
C GLU A 61 2.73 3.26 1.88
N TRP A 62 2.13 4.29 1.27
CA TRP A 62 2.86 5.34 0.58
C TRP A 62 2.64 6.67 1.27
N SER A 63 3.74 7.39 1.50
CA SER A 63 3.69 8.81 1.84
C SER A 63 3.72 9.65 0.56
N GLY A 64 2.80 10.61 0.44
CA GLY A 64 2.74 11.54 -0.68
C GLY A 64 3.94 12.49 -0.77
N ASN A 65 4.82 12.50 0.24
CA ASN A 65 6.09 13.21 0.25
C ASN A 65 7.28 12.30 0.54
N ASN A 66 7.21 11.02 0.13
CA ASN A 66 8.30 10.03 0.25
C ASN A 66 8.87 9.89 1.67
N PHE A 67 8.00 9.98 2.68
CA PHE A 67 8.40 9.94 4.10
C PHE A 67 9.38 11.05 4.47
N GLY A 68 9.36 12.17 3.74
CA GLY A 68 10.29 13.29 3.90
C GLY A 68 11.66 13.08 3.24
N ASP A 69 11.89 11.93 2.60
CA ASP A 69 13.14 11.62 1.92
C ASP A 69 13.02 11.81 0.40
N PHE A 70 13.49 12.97 -0.06
CA PHE A 70 13.52 13.34 -1.47
C PHE A 70 14.83 12.98 -2.19
N SER A 71 15.73 12.25 -1.53
CA SER A 71 17.01 11.84 -2.13
C SER A 71 16.88 10.59 -3.02
N SER A 72 15.76 9.87 -2.90
CA SER A 72 15.48 8.62 -3.62
C SER A 72 14.49 8.82 -4.79
N GLN A 73 14.33 7.79 -5.63
CA GLN A 73 13.36 7.81 -6.74
C GLN A 73 11.90 7.85 -6.28
N GLY A 74 11.66 7.57 -5.00
CA GLY A 74 10.34 7.36 -4.39
C GLY A 74 10.39 6.21 -3.40
N LYS A 75 9.43 6.16 -2.48
CA LYS A 75 9.41 5.15 -1.41
C LYS A 75 8.02 4.60 -1.17
N VAL A 76 7.99 3.34 -0.75
CA VAL A 76 6.83 2.66 -0.20
C VAL A 76 7.26 1.86 1.03
N GLN A 77 6.40 1.78 2.02
CA GLN A 77 6.58 0.93 3.19
C GLN A 77 5.73 -0.34 3.05
N THR A 78 6.32 -1.47 3.42
CA THR A 78 5.62 -2.72 3.68
C THR A 78 5.56 -2.92 5.18
N ASN A 79 4.44 -3.41 5.70
CA ASN A 79 4.34 -3.80 7.10
C ASN A 79 3.38 -4.98 7.27
N TYR A 80 3.44 -5.61 8.44
CA TYR A 80 2.52 -6.68 8.80
C TYR A 80 2.26 -6.71 10.30
N PHE A 81 1.05 -7.11 10.68
CA PHE A 81 0.66 -7.35 12.07
C PHE A 81 0.10 -8.75 12.25
N GLY A 82 0.32 -9.29 13.45
CA GLY A 82 -0.29 -10.55 13.89
C GLY A 82 -1.22 -10.25 15.05
N LYS A 83 -2.50 -10.55 14.91
CA LYS A 83 -3.53 -10.47 15.95
C LYS A 83 -3.64 -9.11 16.63
N GLY A 84 -3.40 -8.04 15.87
CA GLY A 84 -3.42 -6.66 16.37
C GLY A 84 -2.28 -6.32 17.33
N VAL A 85 -1.28 -7.21 17.47
CA VAL A 85 -0.14 -6.96 18.36
C VAL A 85 0.82 -6.00 17.68
N THR A 86 0.98 -4.79 18.22
CA THR A 86 1.81 -3.72 17.65
C THR A 86 3.31 -3.87 17.89
N GLY A 87 3.70 -4.69 18.86
CA GLY A 87 5.09 -5.10 19.07
C GLY A 87 6.07 -3.92 19.21
N TRP A 88 7.24 -4.04 18.57
CA TRP A 88 8.35 -3.08 18.68
C TRP A 88 8.56 -2.23 17.42
N TYR A 89 7.58 -2.23 16.49
CA TYR A 89 7.67 -1.51 15.21
C TYR A 89 8.87 -1.92 14.32
N ASP A 90 9.35 -3.16 14.46
CA ASP A 90 10.49 -3.75 13.74
C ASP A 90 10.08 -4.51 12.47
N ARG A 91 8.78 -4.49 12.13
CA ARG A 91 8.19 -5.24 11.00
C ARG A 91 8.06 -4.41 9.73
N GLY A 92 8.06 -3.09 9.87
CA GLY A 92 7.99 -2.16 8.75
C GLY A 92 9.32 -2.11 8.01
N THR A 93 9.29 -2.22 6.68
CA THR A 93 10.46 -2.00 5.82
C THR A 93 10.10 -1.01 4.74
N THR A 94 10.95 -0.01 4.51
CA THR A 94 10.79 0.94 3.42
C THR A 94 11.68 0.55 2.26
N VAL A 95 11.10 0.43 1.07
CA VAL A 95 11.79 0.06 -0.17
C VAL A 95 11.64 1.17 -1.20
N GLU A 96 12.60 1.23 -2.13
CA GLU A 96 12.57 2.20 -3.22
C GLU A 96 11.59 1.76 -4.31
N VAL A 97 10.91 2.74 -4.91
CA VAL A 97 10.05 2.56 -6.08
C VAL A 97 10.15 3.81 -6.95
N GLN A 98 10.14 3.63 -8.26
CA GLN A 98 10.37 4.73 -9.20
C GLN A 98 9.13 5.61 -9.35
N GLN A 99 9.14 6.81 -8.78
CA GLN A 99 8.10 7.82 -8.98
C GLN A 99 6.65 7.33 -8.68
N PRO A 100 6.37 6.73 -7.50
CA PRO A 100 5.09 6.08 -7.22
C PRO A 100 3.90 7.06 -7.21
N GLN A 101 4.15 8.36 -7.06
CA GLN A 101 3.11 9.40 -7.15
C GLN A 101 2.87 9.92 -8.58
N ALA A 102 3.72 9.56 -9.55
CA ALA A 102 3.61 10.00 -10.94
C ALA A 102 3.32 8.84 -11.91
N GLN A 103 3.55 7.59 -11.49
CA GLN A 103 3.42 6.40 -12.31
C GLN A 103 2.56 5.35 -11.63
N PHE A 104 1.87 4.55 -12.44
CA PHE A 104 1.21 3.34 -11.96
C PHE A 104 2.23 2.21 -11.89
N HIS A 105 2.21 1.48 -10.78
CA HIS A 105 2.97 0.25 -10.60
C HIS A 105 2.03 -0.88 -10.22
N THR A 106 2.47 -2.11 -10.45
CA THR A 106 1.80 -3.31 -9.94
C THR A 106 2.46 -3.72 -8.63
N TYR A 107 1.75 -3.52 -7.52
CA TYR A 107 2.15 -3.97 -6.19
C TYR A 107 1.49 -5.30 -5.89
N SER A 108 2.27 -6.32 -5.56
CA SER A 108 1.79 -7.67 -5.35
C SER A 108 2.03 -8.11 -3.91
N ILE A 109 1.07 -8.85 -3.36
CA ILE A 109 1.23 -9.63 -2.12
C ILE A 109 0.97 -11.09 -2.46
N ASP A 110 1.96 -11.96 -2.31
CA ASP A 110 1.80 -13.42 -2.36
C ASP A 110 2.02 -13.98 -0.96
N TRP A 111 0.98 -14.61 -0.41
CA TRP A 111 0.98 -15.07 0.97
C TRP A 111 0.44 -16.50 1.07
N ASN A 112 1.15 -17.31 1.84
CA ASN A 112 0.76 -18.66 2.24
C ASN A 112 1.19 -18.90 3.72
N PRO A 113 0.96 -20.09 4.30
CA PRO A 113 1.34 -20.36 5.69
C PRO A 113 2.82 -20.16 6.04
N ASP A 114 3.72 -20.26 5.06
CA ASP A 114 5.17 -20.28 5.28
C ASP A 114 5.83 -18.92 5.01
N ARG A 115 5.20 -18.05 4.19
CA ARG A 115 5.79 -16.77 3.79
C ARG A 115 4.79 -15.73 3.28
N ILE A 116 5.20 -14.48 3.39
CA ILE A 116 4.62 -13.32 2.71
C ILE A 116 5.70 -12.72 1.81
N ILE A 117 5.37 -12.49 0.55
CA ILE A 117 6.26 -11.87 -0.44
C ILE A 117 5.55 -10.62 -0.95
N TRP A 118 6.26 -9.49 -0.83
CA TRP A 118 5.90 -8.22 -1.42
C TRP A 118 6.74 -8.01 -2.68
N SER A 119 6.10 -7.61 -3.77
CA SER A 119 6.80 -7.36 -5.03
C SER A 119 6.24 -6.17 -5.79
N ILE A 120 7.09 -5.55 -6.62
CA ILE A 120 6.77 -4.38 -7.43
C ILE A 120 7.15 -4.67 -8.88
N ASP A 121 6.21 -4.52 -9.80
CA ASP A 121 6.38 -4.66 -11.25
C ASP A 121 6.98 -6.01 -11.71
N GLU A 122 6.57 -7.11 -11.08
CA GLU A 122 6.84 -8.48 -11.55
C GLU A 122 6.13 -8.85 -12.85
#